data_AF-A0A1F9VN62-F1
#
_entry.id   AF-A0A1F9VN62-F1
#
_cell.length_a   1.000
_cell.length_b   1.000
_cell.length_c   1.000
_cell.angle_alpha   90.00
_cell.angle_beta   90.00
_cell.angle_gamma   90.00
#
_symmetry.space_group_name_H-M   'P 1'
#
loop_
_entity.id
_entity.type
_entity.pdbx_description
1 polymer ?
#
loop_
_entity_poly.entity_id
_entity_poly.type
_entity_poly.pdbx_seq_one_letter_code
_entity_poly.pdbx_strand_id
1 'polypeptide(L)'
;MKRVVLTLTLLAAALLNGGGLLRADGNGRNADIIPVSIYGDDDRVDYYAADRIMKKYADSTVAMFPESAIPRDEASGAYKLKNLSLKGKYNLQSGERFAEQPVGAYCSGVLVGEDTVLTAGHCFRPDPRGGPCERVKMVFGYAVTAAGQMPSSFPEENVYSCKEIIAQKVDNKGADYALVKLDRPVSGRHPLAINRGNIGRTTELAVIGYPSGLPVKVATNGSVRSIQKGYFVADLDTFGGNSGSPVFNIKTLKIEGILARGGTDYAYNSGDTVVEDPSRPYSYTPGRAQVYTQDGGRGEDVTMIREVASLIPQTEMERYLDEMQRQKAQQSQNPARPVPAIYMPGQQNGPQFQPAVYEGPAVSAPQMIEI
;
A
#
# COMPACT_ATOMS: atom_id res chain seq x y z
N MET A 1 79.76 -21.24 -20.03
CA MET A 1 78.40 -21.73 -19.73
C MET A 1 78.17 -21.67 -18.23
N LYS A 2 77.00 -21.13 -17.83
CA LYS A 2 76.43 -21.02 -16.48
C LYS A 2 77.10 -20.03 -15.51
N ARG A 3 76.33 -18.99 -15.17
CA ARG A 3 76.65 -17.81 -14.37
C ARG A 3 76.14 -17.97 -12.92
N VAL A 4 77.00 -17.53 -12.00
CA VAL A 4 76.74 -16.61 -10.87
C VAL A 4 75.89 -17.11 -9.69
N VAL A 5 76.61 -17.65 -8.71
CA VAL A 5 76.73 -17.28 -7.28
C VAL A 5 75.69 -16.32 -6.67
N LEU A 6 75.06 -16.85 -5.61
CA LEU A 6 74.34 -16.20 -4.51
C LEU A 6 75.20 -15.19 -3.73
N THR A 7 74.72 -13.97 -3.50
CA THR A 7 74.80 -13.24 -2.21
C THR A 7 74.15 -11.86 -2.35
N LEU A 8 73.22 -11.51 -1.45
CA LEU A 8 73.38 -10.42 -0.46
C LEU A 8 72.06 -10.20 0.31
N THR A 9 72.05 -10.58 1.58
CA THR A 9 71.23 -9.98 2.63
C THR A 9 71.77 -8.61 3.00
N LEU A 10 70.94 -7.56 3.06
CA LEU A 10 70.72 -6.76 4.28
C LEU A 10 69.66 -5.65 4.09
N LEU A 11 68.72 -5.62 5.04
CA LEU A 11 68.04 -4.49 5.69
C LEU A 11 68.09 -3.08 5.06
N ALA A 12 66.90 -2.49 4.85
CA ALA A 12 66.55 -1.19 5.44
C ALA A 12 65.02 -0.98 5.43
N ALA A 13 64.49 -0.63 6.61
CA ALA A 13 63.09 -0.29 6.87
C ALA A 13 62.73 1.11 6.33
N ALA A 14 61.46 1.34 6.00
CA ALA A 14 60.63 2.40 6.61
C ALA A 14 59.24 2.56 5.92
N LEU A 15 58.26 2.98 6.73
CA LEU A 15 56.99 3.69 6.43
C LEU A 15 55.69 2.88 6.20
N LEU A 16 55.04 2.60 7.34
CA LEU A 16 53.71 3.10 7.76
C LEU A 16 52.51 3.13 6.78
N ASN A 17 51.44 2.48 7.26
CA ASN A 17 50.01 2.82 7.20
C ASN A 17 49.28 2.94 5.85
N GLY A 18 48.27 2.08 5.69
CA GLY A 18 47.13 2.33 4.81
C GLY A 18 46.40 1.06 4.41
N GLY A 19 45.46 0.61 5.25
CA GLY A 19 44.42 -0.30 4.77
C GLY A 19 43.59 0.40 3.69
N GLY A 20 43.41 -0.26 2.54
CA GLY A 20 42.44 0.11 1.52
C GLY A 20 41.78 -1.19 1.02
N LEU A 21 40.52 -1.44 1.36
CA LEU A 21 39.31 -1.01 0.64
C LEU A 21 39.24 -1.55 -0.80
N LEU A 22 38.46 -2.63 -0.92
CA LEU A 22 37.43 -2.90 -1.93
C LEU A 22 37.65 -2.36 -3.35
N ARG A 23 37.73 -3.28 -4.31
CA ARG A 23 37.22 -3.04 -5.67
C ARG A 23 36.10 -4.03 -5.97
N ALA A 24 34.88 -3.52 -5.89
CA ALA A 24 33.75 -4.05 -6.62
C ALA A 24 33.84 -3.51 -8.05
N ASP A 25 34.06 -4.39 -9.02
CA ASP A 25 33.89 -4.05 -10.43
C ASP A 25 32.43 -4.26 -10.81
N GLY A 26 31.88 -3.22 -11.42
CA GLY A 26 30.47 -3.04 -11.68
C GLY A 26 29.97 -3.76 -12.92
N ASN A 27 28.69 -4.10 -12.87
CA ASN A 27 27.86 -4.24 -14.05
C ASN A 27 26.64 -3.33 -13.85
N GLY A 28 26.66 -2.19 -14.54
CA GLY A 28 25.57 -1.23 -14.53
C GLY A 28 24.37 -1.79 -15.28
N ARG A 29 23.26 -1.99 -14.55
CA ARG A 29 21.86 -1.90 -15.00
C ARG A 29 20.88 -2.19 -13.86
N ASN A 30 21.01 -1.49 -12.72
CA ASN A 30 20.08 -1.68 -11.63
C ASN A 30 19.38 -0.36 -11.30
N ALA A 31 18.27 -0.10 -11.99
CA ALA A 31 17.14 0.59 -11.35
C ALA A 31 16.42 -0.47 -10.48
N ASP A 32 17.14 -1.07 -9.54
CA ASP A 32 16.67 -2.17 -8.72
C ASP A 32 16.42 -1.62 -7.32
N ILE A 33 15.14 -1.62 -6.94
CA ILE A 33 14.58 -2.36 -5.81
C ILE A 33 13.06 -2.15 -5.89
N ILE A 34 12.29 -3.21 -6.12
CA ILE A 34 11.01 -3.45 -5.42
C ILE A 34 10.84 -4.95 -5.27
N PRO A 35 11.00 -5.43 -4.05
CA PRO A 35 10.09 -6.43 -3.51
C PRO A 35 9.44 -5.89 -2.22
N VAL A 36 8.56 -6.65 -1.55
CA VAL A 36 7.87 -6.21 -0.32
C VAL A 36 7.52 -7.37 0.65
N SER A 37 7.43 -7.14 1.96
CA SER A 37 7.47 -8.23 2.95
C SER A 37 6.25 -8.37 3.87
N ILE A 38 6.24 -9.44 4.66
CA ILE A 38 5.38 -9.60 5.86
C ILE A 38 6.15 -9.13 7.08
N TYR A 39 5.52 -8.31 7.92
CA TYR A 39 6.08 -7.82 9.18
C TYR A 39 5.21 -8.29 10.35
N GLY A 40 5.77 -9.18 11.16
CA GLY A 40 5.00 -9.85 12.22
C GLY A 40 4.10 -10.94 11.66
N ASP A 41 2.85 -10.93 12.10
CA ASP A 41 1.83 -11.88 11.63
C ASP A 41 1.20 -11.36 10.33
N ASP A 42 1.09 -12.22 9.33
CA ASP A 42 0.49 -11.88 8.05
C ASP A 42 -1.03 -11.66 8.18
N ASP A 43 -1.44 -10.39 8.31
CA ASP A 43 -2.83 -10.01 8.59
C ASP A 43 -3.66 -9.77 7.32
N ARG A 44 -3.04 -9.93 6.14
CA ARG A 44 -3.72 -9.73 4.86
C ARG A 44 -4.98 -10.58 4.79
N VAL A 45 -6.10 -9.96 4.40
CA VAL A 45 -7.36 -10.65 4.15
C VAL A 45 -7.90 -10.36 2.76
N ASP A 46 -8.66 -11.31 2.21
CA ASP A 46 -9.45 -11.09 1.00
C ASP A 46 -10.58 -10.09 1.25
N TYR A 47 -11.05 -9.44 0.18
CA TYR A 47 -12.17 -8.50 0.20
C TYR A 47 -13.36 -9.01 1.03
N TYR A 48 -13.81 -10.25 0.83
CA TYR A 48 -14.99 -10.77 1.53
C TYR A 48 -14.82 -10.83 3.05
N ALA A 49 -13.59 -10.98 3.55
CA ALA A 49 -13.25 -11.10 4.96
C ALA A 49 -12.92 -9.75 5.62
N ALA A 50 -12.68 -8.71 4.83
CA ALA A 50 -12.45 -7.36 5.36
C ALA A 50 -13.70 -6.77 6.03
N ASP A 51 -13.49 -5.81 6.95
CA ASP A 51 -14.58 -5.07 7.56
C ASP A 51 -15.33 -4.19 6.54
N ARG A 52 -16.51 -3.72 6.93
CA ARG A 52 -17.41 -2.99 6.03
C ARG A 52 -16.81 -1.69 5.50
N ILE A 53 -16.01 -0.98 6.30
CA ILE A 53 -15.39 0.28 5.88
C ILE A 53 -14.28 -0.04 4.88
N MET A 54 -13.40 -0.99 5.19
CA MET A 54 -12.29 -1.34 4.30
C MET A 54 -12.77 -1.94 2.97
N LYS A 55 -13.91 -2.65 2.94
CA LYS A 55 -14.55 -3.05 1.68
C LYS A 55 -14.89 -1.85 0.79
N LYS A 56 -15.49 -0.79 1.35
CA LYS A 56 -15.82 0.43 0.60
C LYS A 56 -14.60 1.17 0.09
N TYR A 57 -13.51 1.13 0.83
CA TYR A 57 -12.24 1.71 0.41
C TYR A 57 -11.55 0.87 -0.67
N ALA A 58 -11.66 -0.45 -0.58
CA ALA A 58 -11.21 -1.38 -1.61
C ALA A 58 -11.99 -1.23 -2.93
N ASP A 59 -13.28 -0.88 -2.88
CA ASP A 59 -14.08 -0.63 -4.09
C ASP A 59 -13.48 0.50 -4.96
N SER A 60 -12.83 1.49 -4.33
CA SER A 60 -12.14 2.64 -4.97
C SER A 60 -10.63 2.45 -5.13
N THR A 61 -10.10 1.29 -4.78
CA THR A 61 -8.70 0.90 -5.02
C THR A 61 -8.61 0.14 -6.33
N VAL A 62 -7.69 0.52 -7.22
CA VAL A 62 -7.64 0.05 -8.61
C VAL A 62 -6.41 -0.79 -8.89
N ALA A 63 -6.59 -1.91 -9.59
CA ALA A 63 -5.50 -2.76 -10.04
C ALA A 63 -4.98 -2.29 -11.40
N MET A 64 -3.67 -2.31 -11.59
CA MET A 64 -3.05 -1.98 -12.86
C MET A 64 -2.58 -3.26 -13.56
N PHE A 65 -3.07 -3.48 -14.76
CA PHE A 65 -2.73 -4.64 -15.60
C PHE A 65 -2.03 -4.16 -16.87
N PRO A 66 -1.04 -4.92 -17.39
CA PRO A 66 -0.71 -4.78 -18.79
C PRO A 66 -1.91 -5.27 -19.61
N GLU A 67 -2.23 -4.59 -20.71
CA GLU A 67 -3.33 -4.98 -21.60
C GLU A 67 -3.26 -6.46 -22.01
N SER A 68 -2.06 -6.99 -22.22
CA SER A 68 -1.85 -8.39 -22.59
C SER A 68 -2.18 -9.40 -21.48
N ALA A 69 -2.30 -9.00 -20.21
CA ALA A 69 -2.71 -9.91 -19.12
C ALA A 69 -4.22 -10.13 -19.07
N ILE A 70 -5.00 -9.22 -19.68
CA ILE A 70 -6.46 -9.25 -19.69
C ILE A 70 -7.01 -9.05 -21.10
N PRO A 71 -6.80 -9.99 -22.05
CA PRO A 71 -7.37 -9.85 -23.39
C PRO A 71 -8.89 -9.64 -23.35
N ARG A 72 -9.40 -8.75 -24.22
CA ARG A 72 -10.83 -8.55 -24.41
C ARG A 72 -11.41 -9.73 -25.20
N ASP A 73 -12.52 -10.26 -24.71
CA ASP A 73 -13.34 -11.26 -25.39
C ASP A 73 -14.38 -10.51 -26.23
N GLU A 74 -14.21 -10.51 -27.55
CA GLU A 74 -15.07 -9.78 -28.48
C GLU A 74 -16.53 -10.26 -28.48
N ALA A 75 -16.80 -11.51 -28.09
CA ALA A 75 -18.17 -12.02 -28.07
C ALA A 75 -18.95 -11.50 -26.86
N SER A 76 -18.29 -11.37 -25.70
CA SER A 76 -18.93 -10.94 -24.45
C SER A 76 -18.66 -9.48 -24.08
N GLY A 77 -17.67 -8.83 -24.70
CA GLY A 77 -17.14 -7.51 -24.32
C GLY A 77 -16.30 -7.52 -23.05
N ALA A 78 -16.28 -8.63 -22.30
CA ALA A 78 -15.56 -8.75 -21.04
C ALA A 78 -14.05 -8.93 -21.25
N TYR A 79 -13.27 -8.51 -20.28
CA TYR A 79 -11.82 -8.74 -20.24
C TYR A 79 -11.54 -10.02 -19.46
N LYS A 80 -10.79 -10.97 -20.04
CA LYS A 80 -10.52 -12.28 -19.42
C LYS A 80 -9.16 -12.30 -18.73
N LEU A 81 -9.11 -12.65 -17.46
CA LEU A 81 -7.86 -12.83 -16.74
C LEU A 81 -7.18 -14.12 -17.20
N LYS A 82 -5.89 -14.03 -17.53
CA LYS A 82 -5.09 -15.22 -17.85
C LYS A 82 -5.02 -16.17 -16.65
N ASN A 83 -5.13 -17.47 -16.93
CA ASN A 83 -5.04 -18.50 -15.91
C ASN A 83 -3.59 -18.71 -15.45
N LEU A 84 -3.18 -17.96 -14.42
CA LEU A 84 -1.90 -18.09 -13.75
C LEU A 84 -2.14 -17.89 -12.25
N SER A 85 -1.75 -18.86 -11.42
CA SER A 85 -1.83 -18.74 -9.97
C SER A 85 -0.59 -18.06 -9.39
N LEU A 86 -0.70 -17.53 -8.16
CA LEU A 86 0.44 -16.96 -7.43
C LEU A 86 1.59 -17.97 -7.34
N LYS A 87 1.27 -19.20 -6.93
CA LYS A 87 2.21 -20.31 -6.82
C LYS A 87 2.90 -20.61 -8.15
N GLY A 88 2.14 -20.65 -9.24
CA GLY A 88 2.68 -20.83 -10.58
C GLY A 88 3.52 -19.64 -11.03
N LYS A 89 3.19 -18.40 -10.69
CA LYS A 89 3.99 -17.24 -11.09
C LYS A 89 5.35 -17.20 -10.39
N TYR A 90 5.38 -17.51 -9.10
CA TYR A 90 6.57 -17.34 -8.26
C TYR A 90 7.22 -18.67 -7.82
N ASN A 91 6.81 -19.83 -8.34
CA ASN A 91 7.32 -21.13 -7.88
C ASN A 91 7.28 -21.29 -6.35
N LEU A 92 6.10 -21.13 -5.75
CA LEU A 92 5.95 -21.16 -4.30
C LEU A 92 5.70 -22.58 -3.75
N GLN A 93 6.09 -22.81 -2.51
CA GLN A 93 5.80 -24.04 -1.80
C GLN A 93 4.29 -24.20 -1.54
N SER A 94 3.87 -25.45 -1.30
CA SER A 94 2.47 -25.74 -0.95
C SER A 94 2.13 -25.14 0.42
N GLY A 95 0.93 -24.61 0.58
CA GLY A 95 0.46 -24.03 1.83
C GLY A 95 0.75 -22.54 2.02
N GLU A 96 1.49 -21.90 1.10
CA GLU A 96 1.63 -20.44 1.08
C GLU A 96 0.26 -19.77 0.99
N ARG A 97 0.07 -18.68 1.74
CA ARG A 97 -1.19 -17.94 1.73
C ARG A 97 -1.47 -17.40 0.33
N PHE A 98 -2.72 -17.54 -0.11
CA PHE A 98 -3.18 -17.12 -1.44
C PHE A 98 -2.51 -17.82 -2.62
N ALA A 99 -1.71 -18.87 -2.41
CA ALA A 99 -0.96 -19.60 -3.44
C ALA A 99 -1.78 -19.96 -4.69
N GLU A 100 -3.01 -20.40 -4.48
CA GLU A 100 -3.90 -20.88 -5.55
C GLU A 100 -4.76 -19.77 -6.18
N GLN A 101 -4.69 -18.54 -5.66
CA GLN A 101 -5.42 -17.41 -6.24
C GLN A 101 -4.78 -16.97 -7.57
N PRO A 102 -5.59 -16.45 -8.51
CA PRO A 102 -5.08 -15.95 -9.78
C PRO A 102 -4.22 -14.70 -9.57
N VAL A 103 -3.32 -14.43 -10.52
CA VAL A 103 -2.49 -13.23 -10.53
C VAL A 103 -2.47 -12.59 -11.92
N GLY A 104 -2.37 -11.27 -11.97
CA GLY A 104 -2.18 -10.58 -13.25
C GLY A 104 -1.90 -9.08 -13.17
N ALA A 105 -2.21 -8.44 -12.04
CA ALA A 105 -1.84 -7.04 -11.84
C ALA A 105 -0.33 -6.90 -11.60
N TYR A 106 0.21 -5.71 -11.83
CA TYR A 106 1.61 -5.38 -11.57
C TYR A 106 1.80 -4.16 -10.68
N CYS A 107 0.75 -3.35 -10.51
CA CYS A 107 0.70 -2.19 -9.63
C CYS A 107 -0.72 -2.00 -9.10
N SER A 108 -0.85 -1.08 -8.16
CA SER A 108 -2.07 -0.65 -7.48
C SER A 108 -2.26 0.86 -7.65
N GLY A 109 -3.45 1.37 -7.32
CA GLY A 109 -3.75 2.80 -7.33
C GLY A 109 -5.04 3.09 -6.58
N VAL A 110 -5.44 4.36 -6.50
CA VAL A 110 -6.64 4.79 -5.80
C VAL A 110 -7.35 5.94 -6.52
N LEU A 111 -8.68 5.89 -6.57
CA LEU A 111 -9.50 6.96 -7.11
C LEU A 111 -9.49 8.18 -6.16
N VAL A 112 -9.05 9.35 -6.64
CA VAL A 112 -8.96 10.62 -5.89
C VAL A 112 -9.67 11.79 -6.58
N GLY A 113 -10.29 11.54 -7.73
CA GLY A 113 -11.25 12.42 -8.40
C GLY A 113 -12.18 11.58 -9.27
N GLU A 114 -13.15 12.19 -9.96
CA GLU A 114 -14.14 11.43 -10.76
C GLU A 114 -13.51 10.52 -11.82
N ASP A 115 -12.41 10.97 -12.44
CA ASP A 115 -11.65 10.22 -13.45
C ASP A 115 -10.14 10.24 -13.14
N THR A 116 -9.76 10.45 -11.89
CA THR A 116 -8.37 10.70 -11.51
C THR A 116 -7.88 9.66 -10.51
N VAL A 117 -6.83 8.92 -10.88
CA VAL A 117 -6.19 7.88 -10.07
C VAL A 117 -4.82 8.35 -9.59
N LEU A 118 -4.57 8.18 -8.30
CA LEU A 118 -3.25 8.33 -7.70
C LEU A 118 -2.57 6.96 -7.59
N THR A 119 -1.28 6.87 -7.94
CA THR A 119 -0.47 5.65 -7.87
C THR A 119 1.02 6.00 -7.78
N ALA A 120 1.92 5.01 -7.71
CA ALA A 120 3.35 5.22 -7.75
C ALA A 120 3.81 5.61 -9.16
N GLY A 121 4.79 6.50 -9.25
CA GLY A 121 5.31 7.02 -10.50
C GLY A 121 6.01 5.95 -11.34
N HIS A 122 6.71 5.03 -10.68
CA HIS A 122 7.40 3.93 -11.37
C HIS A 122 6.47 2.91 -12.03
N CYS A 123 5.17 2.94 -11.76
CA CYS A 123 4.19 2.07 -12.41
C CYS A 123 3.97 2.43 -13.89
N PHE A 124 4.48 3.59 -14.32
CA PHE A 124 4.44 4.07 -15.70
C PHE A 124 5.83 4.37 -16.28
N ARG A 125 5.91 4.28 -17.60
CA ARG A 125 7.04 4.86 -18.35
C ARG A 125 7.16 6.37 -18.06
N PRO A 126 8.37 6.95 -18.11
CA PRO A 126 9.62 6.40 -18.65
C PRO A 126 10.36 5.44 -17.70
N ASP A 127 9.91 5.23 -16.46
CA ASP A 127 10.56 4.26 -15.57
C ASP A 127 10.54 2.86 -16.21
N PRO A 128 11.68 2.12 -16.21
CA PRO A 128 11.77 0.81 -16.85
C PRO A 128 10.87 -0.26 -16.23
N ARG A 129 10.45 -0.08 -14.97
CA ARG A 129 9.52 -0.98 -14.25
C ARG A 129 8.07 -0.81 -14.73
N GLY A 130 7.74 0.37 -15.25
CA GLY A 130 6.38 0.75 -15.61
C GLY A 130 5.95 0.38 -17.03
N GLY A 131 4.63 0.34 -17.22
CA GLY A 131 3.99 0.19 -18.53
C GLY A 131 3.86 1.53 -19.26
N PRO A 132 3.85 1.56 -20.61
CA PRO A 132 3.48 2.76 -21.35
C PRO A 132 1.99 3.05 -21.12
N CYS A 133 1.63 4.32 -20.82
CA CYS A 133 0.29 4.73 -20.39
C CYS A 133 -0.81 4.10 -21.23
N GLU A 134 -0.73 4.21 -22.55
CA GLU A 134 -1.73 3.73 -23.50
C GLU A 134 -1.95 2.19 -23.46
N ARG A 135 -1.05 1.42 -22.85
CA ARG A 135 -1.17 -0.06 -22.68
C ARG A 135 -1.44 -0.50 -21.25
N VAL A 136 -1.66 0.44 -20.34
CA VAL A 136 -2.03 0.15 -18.95
C VAL A 136 -3.54 0.18 -18.83
N LYS A 137 -4.10 -0.94 -18.34
CA LYS A 137 -5.51 -1.04 -17.99
C LYS A 137 -5.68 -0.90 -16.48
N MET A 138 -6.58 -0.04 -16.06
CA MET A 138 -6.94 0.20 -14.67
C MET A 138 -8.27 -0.49 -14.38
N VAL A 139 -8.23 -1.52 -13.54
CA VAL A 139 -9.35 -2.43 -13.30
C VAL A 139 -9.83 -2.29 -11.87
N PHE A 140 -11.07 -1.85 -11.70
CA PHE A 140 -11.73 -1.84 -10.39
C PHE A 140 -12.47 -3.16 -10.14
N GLY A 141 -12.57 -3.57 -8.88
CA GLY A 141 -13.33 -4.77 -8.49
C GLY A 141 -12.61 -6.10 -8.74
N TYR A 142 -11.28 -6.09 -8.92
CA TYR A 142 -10.49 -7.32 -8.95
C TYR A 142 -10.36 -7.92 -7.54
N ALA A 143 -11.36 -8.71 -7.13
CA ALA A 143 -11.50 -9.15 -5.74
C ALA A 143 -11.99 -10.61 -5.64
N VAL A 144 -11.63 -11.27 -4.53
CA VAL A 144 -12.31 -12.49 -4.06
C VAL A 144 -13.50 -12.05 -3.21
N THR A 145 -14.70 -12.07 -3.79
CA THR A 145 -15.92 -11.55 -3.16
C THR A 145 -16.63 -12.54 -2.26
N ALA A 146 -16.26 -13.82 -2.36
CA ALA A 146 -16.65 -14.88 -1.44
C ALA A 146 -15.55 -15.96 -1.38
N ALA A 147 -15.46 -16.69 -0.28
CA ALA A 147 -14.49 -17.76 -0.12
C ALA A 147 -14.61 -18.79 -1.28
N GLY A 148 -13.48 -19.08 -1.92
CA GLY A 148 -13.41 -20.02 -3.06
C GLY A 148 -13.87 -19.45 -4.41
N GLN A 149 -14.39 -18.22 -4.47
CA GLN A 149 -14.80 -17.58 -5.72
C GLN A 149 -13.67 -16.70 -6.28
N MET A 150 -12.88 -17.28 -7.20
CA MET A 150 -11.76 -16.59 -7.81
C MET A 150 -12.22 -15.71 -8.99
N PRO A 151 -11.78 -14.44 -9.07
CA PRO A 151 -12.07 -13.60 -10.23
C PRO A 151 -11.37 -14.16 -11.48
N SER A 152 -12.11 -14.27 -12.58
CA SER A 152 -11.58 -14.79 -13.86
C SER A 152 -11.85 -13.87 -15.05
N SER A 153 -12.70 -12.86 -14.87
CA SER A 153 -12.99 -11.85 -15.88
C SER A 153 -13.51 -10.57 -15.26
N PHE A 154 -13.44 -9.49 -16.02
CA PHE A 154 -13.89 -8.16 -15.64
C PHE A 154 -14.88 -7.64 -16.68
N PRO A 155 -16.01 -7.06 -16.26
CA PRO A 155 -16.91 -6.44 -17.21
C PRO A 155 -16.30 -5.11 -17.70
N GLU A 156 -16.63 -4.69 -18.93
CA GLU A 156 -15.98 -3.57 -19.62
C GLU A 156 -16.07 -2.26 -18.83
N GLU A 157 -17.19 -2.01 -18.15
CA GLU A 157 -17.42 -0.83 -17.33
C GLU A 157 -16.44 -0.68 -16.16
N ASN A 158 -15.82 -1.79 -15.71
CA ASN A 158 -14.83 -1.80 -14.64
C ASN A 158 -13.39 -1.68 -15.16
N VAL A 159 -13.18 -1.69 -16.49
CA VAL A 159 -11.85 -1.61 -17.13
C VAL A 159 -11.67 -0.27 -17.82
N TYR A 160 -10.75 0.53 -17.29
CA TYR A 160 -10.43 1.87 -17.75
C TYR A 160 -9.06 1.89 -18.42
N SER A 161 -8.83 2.86 -19.31
CA SER A 161 -7.53 3.08 -19.93
C SER A 161 -6.90 4.37 -19.39
N CYS A 162 -5.58 4.40 -19.31
CA CYS A 162 -4.84 5.63 -19.03
C CYS A 162 -4.99 6.59 -20.21
N LYS A 163 -5.63 7.73 -19.99
CA LYS A 163 -5.79 8.79 -20.99
C LYS A 163 -4.58 9.72 -21.00
N GLU A 164 -4.11 10.08 -19.81
CA GLU A 164 -3.02 11.04 -19.63
C GLU A 164 -2.39 10.87 -18.25
N ILE A 165 -1.07 11.02 -18.18
CA ILE A 165 -0.36 11.17 -16.91
C ILE A 165 -0.28 12.67 -16.60
N ILE A 166 -1.10 13.13 -15.65
CA ILE A 166 -1.21 14.55 -15.24
C ILE A 166 0.10 15.02 -14.58
N ALA A 167 0.67 14.17 -13.73
CA ALA A 167 1.94 14.41 -13.07
C ALA A 167 2.63 13.09 -12.79
N GLN A 168 3.96 13.08 -12.85
CA GLN A 168 4.78 11.92 -12.52
C GLN A 168 6.08 12.36 -11.88
N LYS A 169 6.47 11.68 -10.81
CA LYS A 169 7.75 11.85 -10.15
C LYS A 169 8.26 10.48 -9.73
N VAL A 170 9.53 10.20 -10.01
CA VAL A 170 10.22 9.01 -9.55
C VAL A 170 11.57 9.43 -8.98
N ASP A 171 11.69 9.43 -7.66
CA ASP A 171 12.94 9.64 -6.94
C ASP A 171 13.21 8.42 -6.06
N ASN A 172 14.29 7.68 -6.38
CA ASN A 172 14.68 6.46 -5.66
C ASN A 172 15.01 6.71 -4.18
N LYS A 173 15.26 7.96 -3.78
CA LYS A 173 15.53 8.35 -2.39
C LYS A 173 14.48 9.32 -1.84
N GLY A 174 13.35 9.47 -2.53
CA GLY A 174 12.35 10.48 -2.24
C GLY A 174 10.96 10.06 -2.70
N ALA A 175 10.21 11.05 -3.19
CA ALA A 175 8.83 10.87 -3.63
C ALA A 175 8.75 10.08 -4.94
N ASP A 176 7.78 9.17 -4.99
CA ASP A 176 7.46 8.34 -6.14
C ASP A 176 5.94 8.29 -6.29
N TYR A 177 5.41 9.06 -7.24
CA TYR A 177 3.98 9.20 -7.48
C TYR A 177 3.66 9.47 -8.95
N ALA A 178 2.46 9.11 -9.35
CA ALA A 178 1.81 9.57 -10.57
C ALA A 178 0.35 9.89 -10.27
N LEU A 179 -0.12 10.98 -10.87
CA LEU A 179 -1.54 11.33 -10.94
C LEU A 179 -1.98 11.10 -12.39
N VAL A 180 -3.01 10.28 -12.58
CA VAL A 180 -3.38 9.76 -13.90
C VAL A 180 -4.84 10.05 -14.18
N LYS A 181 -5.11 10.58 -15.36
CA LYS A 181 -6.46 10.77 -15.88
C LYS A 181 -6.91 9.51 -16.61
N LEU A 182 -8.10 9.02 -16.28
CA LEU A 182 -8.77 7.92 -16.96
C LEU A 182 -9.44 8.41 -18.25
N ASP A 183 -9.77 7.46 -19.12
CA ASP A 183 -10.50 7.70 -20.37
C ASP A 183 -11.94 8.21 -20.15
N ARG A 184 -12.51 7.93 -18.98
CA ARG A 184 -13.86 8.33 -18.58
C ARG A 184 -14.02 8.37 -17.05
N PRO A 185 -15.04 9.09 -16.52
CA PRO A 185 -15.39 9.05 -15.10
C PRO A 185 -15.72 7.64 -14.61
N VAL A 186 -15.34 7.36 -13.37
CA VAL A 186 -15.62 6.09 -12.68
C VAL A 186 -17.02 6.14 -12.08
N SER A 187 -17.84 5.15 -12.41
CA SER A 187 -19.19 5.02 -11.85
C SER A 187 -19.24 4.06 -10.67
N GLY A 188 -20.20 4.29 -9.75
CA GLY A 188 -20.49 3.43 -8.60
C GLY A 188 -19.40 3.40 -7.52
N ARG A 189 -18.45 4.34 -7.55
CA ARG A 189 -17.30 4.43 -6.64
C ARG A 189 -17.03 5.88 -6.29
N HIS A 190 -16.63 6.12 -5.04
CA HIS A 190 -16.35 7.47 -4.57
C HIS A 190 -14.84 7.73 -4.55
N PRO A 191 -14.40 8.90 -5.03
CA PRO A 191 -13.04 9.38 -4.80
C PRO A 191 -12.73 9.45 -3.29
N LEU A 192 -11.63 8.83 -2.88
CA LEU A 192 -11.25 8.75 -1.47
C LEU A 192 -10.57 10.04 -0.98
N ALA A 193 -10.65 10.27 0.33
CA ALA A 193 -10.09 11.45 0.97
C ALA A 193 -8.58 11.33 1.20
N ILE A 194 -7.86 12.42 0.98
CA ILE A 194 -6.42 12.53 1.29
C ILE A 194 -6.20 13.32 2.58
N ASN A 195 -5.14 13.01 3.32
CA ASN A 195 -4.74 13.81 4.47
C ASN A 195 -3.96 15.03 3.99
N ARG A 196 -4.43 16.24 4.32
CA ARG A 196 -3.68 17.49 4.05
C ARG A 196 -2.86 17.97 5.24
N GLY A 197 -2.92 17.26 6.38
CA GLY A 197 -2.15 17.54 7.57
C GLY A 197 -0.79 16.83 7.60
N ASN A 198 -0.17 16.83 8.77
CA ASN A 198 1.06 16.08 9.03
C ASN A 198 0.73 14.66 9.49
N ILE A 199 1.60 13.71 9.13
CA ILE A 199 1.60 12.35 9.68
C ILE A 199 2.55 12.27 10.88
N GLY A 200 2.13 11.57 11.93
CA GLY A 200 2.94 11.32 13.12
C GLY A 200 3.70 9.99 13.04
N ARG A 201 4.78 9.88 13.83
CA ARG A 201 5.34 8.57 14.16
C ARG A 201 4.27 7.72 14.86
N THR A 202 4.35 6.40 14.72
CA THR A 202 3.39 5.44 15.29
C THR A 202 1.93 5.67 14.90
N THR A 203 1.67 6.42 13.81
CA THR A 203 0.32 6.49 13.23
C THR A 203 -0.06 5.08 12.79
N GLU A 204 -1.24 4.59 13.19
CA GLU A 204 -1.77 3.29 12.80
C GLU A 204 -2.31 3.35 11.37
N LEU A 205 -1.92 2.36 10.56
CA LEU A 205 -2.08 2.36 9.12
C LEU A 205 -2.80 1.10 8.64
N ALA A 206 -3.62 1.30 7.61
CA ALA A 206 -4.12 0.22 6.78
C ALA A 206 -3.60 0.41 5.35
N VAL A 207 -3.38 -0.69 4.63
CA VAL A 207 -3.03 -0.69 3.21
C VAL A 207 -4.00 -1.57 2.45
N ILE A 208 -4.42 -1.09 1.29
CA ILE A 208 -5.30 -1.83 0.39
C ILE A 208 -4.64 -1.87 -0.98
N GLY A 209 -4.48 -3.06 -1.54
CA GLY A 209 -3.72 -3.20 -2.77
C GLY A 209 -3.72 -4.57 -3.38
N TYR A 210 -2.88 -4.75 -4.38
CA TYR A 210 -2.81 -5.95 -5.22
C TYR A 210 -1.43 -6.64 -5.10
N PRO A 211 -1.07 -7.17 -3.91
CA PRO A 211 0.21 -7.85 -3.66
C PRO A 211 0.48 -8.96 -4.67
N SER A 212 1.67 -8.99 -5.26
CA SER A 212 2.10 -10.00 -6.24
C SER A 212 1.20 -10.13 -7.49
N GLY A 213 0.30 -9.17 -7.69
CA GLY A 213 -0.74 -9.19 -8.71
C GLY A 213 -2.00 -9.98 -8.33
N LEU A 214 -2.15 -10.36 -7.07
CA LEU A 214 -3.34 -11.01 -6.50
C LEU A 214 -4.57 -10.10 -6.58
N PRO A 215 -5.79 -10.66 -6.46
CA PRO A 215 -6.98 -9.88 -6.16
C PRO A 215 -6.76 -9.06 -4.88
N VAL A 216 -7.52 -7.98 -4.72
CA VAL A 216 -7.32 -7.01 -3.63
C VAL A 216 -7.15 -7.69 -2.27
N LYS A 217 -6.16 -7.23 -1.51
CA LYS A 217 -5.91 -7.59 -0.12
C LYS A 217 -5.98 -6.35 0.74
N VAL A 218 -6.47 -6.55 1.95
CA VAL A 218 -6.55 -5.52 2.99
C VAL A 218 -5.68 -5.97 4.16
N ALA A 219 -4.81 -5.09 4.63
CA ALA A 219 -3.98 -5.25 5.83
C ALA A 219 -4.15 -4.02 6.73
N THR A 220 -4.24 -4.22 8.05
CA THR A 220 -4.68 -3.19 9.03
C THR A 220 -3.82 -3.12 10.29
N ASN A 221 -2.76 -3.93 10.38
CA ASN A 221 -1.83 -3.99 11.51
C ASN A 221 -0.62 -3.03 11.40
N GLY A 222 -0.60 -2.17 10.37
CA GLY A 222 0.54 -1.32 10.07
C GLY A 222 0.67 -0.07 10.94
N SER A 223 1.84 0.53 10.92
CA SER A 223 2.24 1.68 11.70
C SER A 223 3.45 2.43 11.09
N VAL A 224 3.58 3.72 11.39
CA VAL A 224 4.74 4.51 10.96
C VAL A 224 5.95 4.24 11.87
N ARG A 225 7.04 3.70 11.29
CA ARG A 225 8.33 3.50 11.97
C ARG A 225 9.17 4.78 12.03
N SER A 226 9.32 5.44 10.88
CA SER A 226 10.15 6.65 10.74
C SER A 226 9.65 7.59 9.67
N ILE A 227 10.01 8.87 9.77
CA ILE A 227 9.62 9.93 8.85
C ILE A 227 10.88 10.41 8.14
N GLN A 228 10.84 10.43 6.80
CA GLN A 228 11.94 10.89 5.95
C GLN A 228 11.49 12.10 5.12
N LYS A 229 12.40 12.64 4.31
CA LYS A 229 12.06 13.72 3.37
C LYS A 229 11.28 13.14 2.19
N GLY A 230 9.98 13.45 2.10
CA GLY A 230 9.09 13.08 1.00
C GLY A 230 8.44 11.70 1.10
N TYR A 231 8.84 10.87 2.05
CA TYR A 231 8.24 9.56 2.32
C TYR A 231 8.36 9.23 3.82
N PHE A 232 7.59 8.26 4.29
CA PHE A 232 7.77 7.65 5.61
C PHE A 232 8.00 6.15 5.45
N VAL A 233 8.60 5.53 6.46
CA VAL A 233 8.82 4.08 6.53
C VAL A 233 7.77 3.47 7.45
N ALA A 234 7.12 2.39 7.01
CA ALA A 234 6.10 1.65 7.74
C ALA A 234 6.39 0.13 7.77
N ASP A 235 5.62 -0.61 8.57
CA ASP A 235 5.61 -2.07 8.71
C ASP A 235 4.35 -2.69 8.08
N LEU A 236 4.15 -2.46 6.78
CA LEU A 236 2.94 -2.89 6.07
C LEU A 236 3.12 -4.26 5.45
N ASP A 237 2.18 -5.19 5.68
CA ASP A 237 2.14 -6.50 5.03
C ASP A 237 1.83 -6.37 3.53
N THR A 238 2.87 -6.22 2.73
CA THR A 238 2.76 -5.86 1.31
C THR A 238 3.69 -6.72 0.48
N PHE A 239 3.36 -6.91 -0.80
CA PHE A 239 4.20 -7.59 -1.80
C PHE A 239 4.40 -6.68 -3.02
N GLY A 240 5.43 -6.92 -3.83
CA GLY A 240 5.60 -6.28 -5.14
C GLY A 240 4.29 -6.34 -5.93
N GLY A 241 3.80 -5.20 -6.44
CA GLY A 241 2.43 -5.07 -6.95
C GLY A 241 1.52 -4.20 -6.08
N ASN A 242 1.83 -4.05 -4.79
CA ASN A 242 1.26 -2.97 -3.97
C ASN A 242 1.82 -1.59 -4.31
N SER A 243 2.79 -1.49 -5.21
CA SER A 243 3.24 -0.19 -5.72
C SER A 243 2.06 0.67 -6.17
N GLY A 244 1.88 1.82 -5.53
CA GLY A 244 0.75 2.73 -5.72
C GLY A 244 -0.48 2.49 -4.85
N SER A 245 -0.46 1.47 -3.98
CA SER A 245 -1.53 1.21 -3.01
C SER A 245 -1.72 2.41 -2.08
N PRO A 246 -2.97 2.84 -1.83
CA PRO A 246 -3.24 3.82 -0.79
C PRO A 246 -2.91 3.24 0.60
N VAL A 247 -2.26 4.06 1.41
CA VAL A 247 -2.01 3.80 2.82
C VAL A 247 -2.85 4.78 3.65
N PHE A 248 -3.80 4.23 4.41
CA PHE A 248 -4.80 4.98 5.16
C PHE A 248 -4.41 5.08 6.62
N ASN A 249 -4.69 6.22 7.24
CA ASN A 249 -4.69 6.34 8.69
C ASN A 249 -6.00 5.80 9.26
N ILE A 250 -5.92 4.79 10.13
CA ILE A 250 -7.10 4.08 10.64
C ILE A 250 -8.03 5.00 11.44
N LYS A 251 -7.49 6.04 12.09
CA LYS A 251 -8.27 6.98 12.92
C LYS A 251 -8.99 8.03 12.10
N THR A 252 -8.36 8.51 11.02
CA THR A 252 -8.89 9.60 10.19
C THR A 252 -9.61 9.09 8.95
N LEU A 253 -9.34 7.85 8.55
CA LEU A 253 -9.76 7.21 7.30
C LEU A 253 -9.37 8.00 6.04
N LYS A 254 -8.26 8.75 6.13
CA LYS A 254 -7.68 9.51 5.01
C LYS A 254 -6.39 8.85 4.55
N ILE A 255 -6.08 9.01 3.27
CA ILE A 255 -4.83 8.54 2.67
C ILE A 255 -3.68 9.41 3.20
N GLU A 256 -2.71 8.78 3.85
CA GLU A 256 -1.47 9.41 4.34
C GLU A 256 -0.36 9.37 3.29
N GLY A 257 -0.46 8.44 2.34
CA GLY A 257 0.50 8.30 1.27
C GLY A 257 0.20 7.10 0.37
N ILE A 258 1.14 6.85 -0.53
CA ILE A 258 1.07 5.73 -1.47
C ILE A 258 2.32 4.87 -1.36
N LEU A 259 2.14 3.56 -1.30
CA LEU A 259 3.27 2.63 -1.18
C LEU A 259 4.14 2.72 -2.44
N ALA A 260 5.45 2.84 -2.25
CA ALA A 260 6.40 2.99 -3.35
C ALA A 260 7.44 1.87 -3.42
N ARG A 261 8.00 1.43 -2.27
CA ARG A 261 9.16 0.52 -2.24
C ARG A 261 9.18 -0.29 -0.94
N GLY A 262 9.70 -1.53 -0.97
CA GLY A 262 9.73 -2.41 0.20
C GLY A 262 10.98 -3.29 0.36
N GLY A 263 10.88 -4.27 1.25
CA GLY A 263 11.89 -5.31 1.56
C GLY A 263 11.90 -6.48 0.56
N THR A 264 12.38 -7.68 0.89
CA THR A 264 12.29 -8.83 -0.06
C THR A 264 10.94 -9.56 0.07
N ASP A 265 10.39 -10.07 -1.03
CA ASP A 265 9.06 -10.71 -1.12
C ASP A 265 9.17 -12.19 -0.78
N TYR A 266 10.04 -12.88 -1.49
CA TYR A 266 10.15 -14.33 -1.45
C TYR A 266 11.60 -14.78 -1.27
N ALA A 267 11.76 -15.83 -0.50
CA ALA A 267 13.03 -16.49 -0.27
C ALA A 267 12.99 -17.95 -0.76
N TYR A 268 14.07 -18.37 -1.42
CA TYR A 268 14.22 -19.68 -2.04
C TYR A 268 15.50 -20.33 -1.54
N ASN A 269 15.53 -21.66 -1.42
CA ASN A 269 16.77 -22.36 -1.04
C ASN A 269 17.49 -22.91 -2.28
N SER A 270 18.82 -22.81 -2.27
CA SER A 270 19.76 -23.38 -3.24
C SER A 270 20.80 -24.24 -2.50
N GLY A 271 20.41 -25.46 -2.10
CA GLY A 271 21.22 -26.22 -1.13
C GLY A 271 21.15 -25.54 0.24
N ASP A 272 22.30 -25.20 0.82
CA ASP A 272 22.40 -24.57 2.13
C ASP A 272 22.32 -23.03 2.09
N THR A 273 22.14 -22.43 0.91
CA THR A 273 22.04 -20.97 0.76
C THR A 273 20.61 -20.52 0.52
N VAL A 274 20.26 -19.36 1.08
CA VAL A 274 19.01 -18.66 0.79
C VAL A 274 19.26 -17.64 -0.31
N VAL A 275 18.39 -17.63 -1.31
CA VAL A 275 18.37 -16.70 -2.44
C VAL A 275 17.06 -15.93 -2.41
N GLU A 276 17.16 -14.61 -2.38
CA GLU A 276 16.02 -13.69 -2.33
C GLU A 276 15.59 -13.28 -3.74
N ASP A 277 14.28 -13.34 -4.02
CA ASP A 277 13.63 -12.92 -5.28
C ASP A 277 14.44 -13.18 -6.57
N PRO A 278 14.90 -14.43 -6.80
CA PRO A 278 15.66 -14.77 -7.99
C PRO A 278 14.84 -14.52 -9.26
N SER A 279 15.48 -13.93 -10.28
CA SER A 279 14.88 -13.72 -11.60
C SER A 279 14.38 -14.99 -12.31
N ARG A 280 14.88 -16.16 -11.89
CA ARG A 280 14.48 -17.48 -12.39
C ARG A 280 14.12 -18.40 -11.22
N PRO A 281 12.96 -18.21 -10.56
CA PRO A 281 12.62 -18.91 -9.33
C PRO A 281 12.49 -20.43 -9.50
N TYR A 282 12.19 -20.87 -10.73
CA TYR A 282 12.13 -22.29 -11.12
C TYR A 282 13.47 -23.03 -11.11
N SER A 283 14.59 -22.32 -11.05
CA SER A 283 15.92 -22.93 -10.88
C SER A 283 16.21 -23.34 -9.42
N TYR A 284 15.29 -23.03 -8.50
CA TYR A 284 15.45 -23.19 -7.07
C TYR A 284 14.37 -24.09 -6.48
N THR A 285 14.59 -24.53 -5.25
CA THR A 285 13.51 -25.15 -4.47
C THR A 285 12.34 -24.16 -4.34
N PRO A 286 11.08 -24.63 -4.35
CA PRO A 286 9.93 -23.75 -4.24
C PRO A 286 10.05 -22.80 -3.04
N GLY A 287 9.83 -21.51 -3.30
CA GLY A 287 10.06 -20.44 -2.34
C GLY A 287 8.93 -20.28 -1.34
N ARG A 288 9.16 -19.40 -0.37
CA ARG A 288 8.18 -18.99 0.65
C ARG A 288 8.16 -17.48 0.79
N ALA A 289 7.06 -16.95 1.32
CA ALA A 289 7.02 -15.55 1.72
C ALA A 289 8.14 -15.23 2.72
N GLN A 290 8.78 -14.08 2.55
CA GLN A 290 9.73 -13.55 3.51
C GLN A 290 8.98 -12.86 4.65
N VAL A 291 9.34 -13.23 5.88
CA VAL A 291 8.73 -12.71 7.10
C VAL A 291 9.82 -12.08 7.98
N TYR A 292 9.58 -10.85 8.40
CA TYR A 292 10.40 -10.15 9.37
C TYR A 292 9.63 -9.99 10.68
N THR A 293 10.35 -9.66 11.76
CA THR A 293 9.69 -9.14 12.96
C THR A 293 9.01 -7.80 12.66
N GLN A 294 8.01 -7.41 13.47
CA GLN A 294 7.22 -6.18 13.25
C GLN A 294 8.08 -4.92 13.07
N ASP A 295 9.20 -4.80 13.79
CA ASP A 295 10.15 -3.69 13.67
C ASP A 295 11.43 -4.05 12.87
N GLY A 296 11.48 -5.25 12.30
CA GLY A 296 12.62 -5.78 11.57
C GLY A 296 12.63 -5.43 10.09
N GLY A 297 13.67 -5.90 9.40
CA GLY A 297 13.82 -5.69 7.96
C GLY A 297 13.99 -4.21 7.56
N ARG A 298 13.83 -3.95 6.26
CA ARG A 298 13.97 -2.60 5.67
C ARG A 298 12.76 -1.70 5.98
N GLY A 299 11.57 -2.28 6.06
CA GLY A 299 10.31 -1.54 6.09
C GLY A 299 9.87 -1.07 4.70
N GLU A 300 8.73 -0.39 4.72
CA GLU A 300 7.97 0.02 3.56
C GLU A 300 7.99 1.53 3.37
N ASP A 301 8.55 1.98 2.25
CA ASP A 301 8.55 3.39 1.89
C ASP A 301 7.21 3.77 1.29
N VAL A 302 6.55 4.71 1.95
CA VAL A 302 5.28 5.28 1.50
C VAL A 302 5.52 6.75 1.14
N THR A 303 5.37 7.09 -0.13
CA THR A 303 5.42 8.49 -0.59
C THR A 303 4.36 9.29 0.15
N MET A 304 4.77 10.35 0.84
CA MET A 304 3.84 11.17 1.62
C MET A 304 2.85 11.86 0.70
N ILE A 305 1.57 11.85 1.07
CA ILE A 305 0.51 12.45 0.27
C ILE A 305 0.72 13.94 -0.01
N ARG A 306 1.39 14.66 0.90
CA ARG A 306 1.75 16.09 0.74
C ARG A 306 2.59 16.39 -0.50
N GLU A 307 3.31 15.40 -1.04
CA GLU A 307 4.14 15.56 -2.25
C GLU A 307 3.30 15.76 -3.52
N VAL A 308 2.01 15.42 -3.48
CA VAL A 308 1.07 15.49 -4.61
C VAL A 308 -0.26 16.18 -4.25
N ALA A 309 -0.54 16.42 -2.96
CA ALA A 309 -1.83 16.92 -2.46
C ALA A 309 -2.30 18.24 -3.10
N SER A 310 -1.39 19.12 -3.53
CA SER A 310 -1.76 20.39 -4.18
C SER A 310 -2.37 20.20 -5.58
N LEU A 311 -2.14 19.04 -6.21
CA LEU A 311 -2.67 18.69 -7.52
C LEU A 311 -4.02 17.94 -7.44
N ILE A 312 -4.41 17.52 -6.23
CA ILE A 312 -5.63 16.74 -6.01
C ILE A 312 -6.71 17.69 -5.46
N PRO A 313 -7.82 17.89 -6.19
CA PRO A 313 -8.96 18.65 -5.67
C PRO A 313 -9.53 18.03 -4.40
N GLN A 314 -10.07 18.87 -3.51
CA GLN A 314 -10.73 18.37 -2.31
C GLN A 314 -12.01 17.60 -2.69
N THR A 315 -12.06 16.31 -2.32
CA THR A 315 -13.21 15.43 -2.59
C THR A 315 -14.37 15.70 -1.63
N GLU A 316 -15.58 15.26 -1.99
CA GLU A 316 -16.73 15.33 -1.08
C GLU A 316 -16.51 14.53 0.20
N MET A 317 -15.91 13.33 0.06
CA MET A 317 -15.52 12.51 1.20
C MET A 317 -14.53 13.23 2.12
N GLU A 318 -13.57 13.96 1.55
CA GLU A 318 -12.61 14.74 2.33
C GLU A 318 -13.31 15.84 3.14
N ARG A 319 -14.22 16.60 2.52
CA ARG A 319 -15.02 17.62 3.22
C ARG A 319 -15.85 17.04 4.36
N TYR A 320 -16.49 15.89 4.13
CA TYR A 320 -17.28 15.19 5.13
C TYR A 320 -16.43 14.74 6.33
N LEU A 321 -15.29 14.09 6.07
CA LEU A 321 -14.40 13.63 7.13
C LEU A 321 -13.78 14.81 7.91
N ASP A 322 -13.43 15.92 7.23
CA ASP A 322 -12.99 17.15 7.88
C ASP A 322 -14.05 17.71 8.84
N GLU A 323 -15.30 17.75 8.41
CA GLU A 323 -16.40 18.24 9.22
C GLU A 323 -16.65 17.35 10.44
N MET A 324 -16.68 16.03 10.24
CA MET A 324 -16.80 15.06 11.33
C MET A 324 -15.69 15.21 12.38
N GLN A 325 -14.45 15.45 11.93
CA GLN A 325 -13.32 15.69 12.84
C GLN A 325 -13.46 17.01 13.60
N ARG A 326 -13.89 18.10 12.93
CA ARG A 326 -14.15 19.39 13.57
C ARG A 326 -15.24 19.28 14.64
N GLN A 327 -16.34 18.60 14.35
CA GLN A 327 -17.44 18.41 15.30
C GLN A 327 -16.99 17.60 16.53
N LYS A 328 -16.24 16.50 16.34
CA LYS A 328 -15.66 15.73 17.45
C LYS A 328 -14.72 16.56 18.32
N ALA A 329 -13.88 17.41 17.71
CA ALA A 329 -12.97 18.29 18.44
C ALA A 329 -13.72 19.37 19.24
N GLN A 330 -14.81 19.91 18.70
CA GLN A 330 -15.66 20.87 19.43
C GLN A 330 -16.39 20.21 20.61
N GLN A 331 -16.88 18.97 20.44
CA GLN A 331 -17.51 18.21 21.52
C GLN A 331 -16.53 17.85 22.65
N SER A 332 -15.28 17.53 22.33
CA SER A 332 -14.27 17.24 23.36
C SER A 332 -13.78 18.48 24.11
N GLN A 333 -13.86 19.67 23.50
CA GLN A 333 -13.54 20.95 24.14
C GLN A 333 -14.68 21.49 25.03
N ASN A 334 -15.92 21.06 24.78
CA ASN A 334 -17.09 21.38 25.61
C ASN A 334 -17.72 20.09 26.18
N PRO A 335 -17.03 19.37 27.10
CA PRO A 335 -17.67 18.25 27.78
C PRO A 335 -18.90 18.77 28.52
N ALA A 336 -20.05 18.10 28.34
CA ALA A 336 -21.26 18.43 29.08
C ALA A 336 -20.90 18.56 30.57
N ARG A 337 -21.22 19.71 31.17
CA ARG A 337 -20.89 19.96 32.58
C ARG A 337 -21.51 18.83 33.41
N PRO A 338 -20.74 18.15 34.29
CA PRO A 338 -21.34 17.19 35.21
C PRO A 338 -22.40 17.93 36.02
N VAL A 339 -23.66 17.54 35.83
CA VAL A 339 -24.77 18.09 36.60
C VAL A 339 -24.53 17.67 38.04
N PRO A 340 -24.33 18.59 38.99
CA PRO A 340 -24.21 18.21 40.39
C PRO A 340 -25.53 17.57 40.82
N ALA A 341 -25.48 16.35 41.36
CA ALA A 341 -26.63 15.77 42.03
C ALA A 341 -26.95 16.65 43.25
N ILE A 342 -28.15 17.23 43.29
CA ILE A 342 -28.61 17.98 44.47
C ILE A 342 -28.97 16.94 45.54
N TYR A 343 -28.20 16.90 46.63
CA TYR A 343 -28.56 16.15 47.82
C TYR A 343 -29.76 16.82 48.49
N MET A 344 -30.91 16.17 48.46
CA MET A 344 -32.07 16.55 49.27
C MET A 344 -32.13 15.61 50.49
N PRO A 345 -31.89 16.09 51.72
CA PRO A 345 -32.07 15.27 52.92
C PRO A 345 -33.55 14.87 53.03
N GLY A 346 -33.80 13.57 52.97
CA GLY A 346 -35.15 13.02 52.82
C GLY A 346 -36.07 13.25 54.01
N GLN A 347 -37.33 13.57 53.71
CA GLN A 347 -38.44 13.01 54.46
C GLN A 347 -38.60 11.52 54.09
N GLN A 348 -38.39 10.67 55.09
CA GLN A 348 -38.84 9.29 55.30
C GLN A 348 -38.58 8.14 54.29
N ASN A 349 -37.94 8.30 53.12
CA ASN A 349 -37.71 7.15 52.20
C ASN A 349 -36.29 6.98 51.62
N GLY A 350 -35.24 7.46 52.32
CA GLY A 350 -33.85 7.31 51.87
C GLY A 350 -33.46 8.23 50.69
N PRO A 351 -32.18 8.26 50.26
CA PRO A 351 -31.71 9.18 49.23
C PRO A 351 -32.35 8.84 47.88
N GLN A 352 -33.16 9.76 47.35
CA GLN A 352 -33.64 9.70 45.97
C GLN A 352 -32.80 10.62 45.07
N PHE A 353 -32.28 10.05 43.99
CA PHE A 353 -31.60 10.78 42.93
C PHE A 353 -32.61 11.10 41.82
N GLN A 354 -32.88 12.37 41.57
CA GLN A 354 -33.65 12.82 40.40
C GLN A 354 -32.73 13.61 39.47
N PRO A 355 -32.62 13.23 38.18
CA PRO A 355 -31.92 14.06 37.20
C PRO A 355 -32.69 15.37 37.04
N ALA A 356 -32.00 16.51 37.11
CA ALA A 356 -32.58 17.77 36.65
C ALA A 356 -32.71 17.71 35.13
N VAL A 357 -33.92 17.49 34.62
CA VAL A 357 -34.21 17.54 33.18
C VAL A 357 -34.25 19.00 32.76
N TYR A 358 -33.21 19.45 32.06
CA TYR A 358 -33.31 20.64 31.21
C TYR A 358 -33.44 20.17 29.77
N GLU A 359 -34.57 20.44 29.14
CA GLU A 359 -34.72 20.30 27.70
C GLU A 359 -33.87 21.38 27.03
N GLY A 360 -32.67 21.01 26.59
CA GLY A 360 -31.96 21.79 25.59
C GLY A 360 -32.77 21.85 24.29
N PRO A 361 -32.55 22.85 23.42
CA PRO A 361 -33.24 22.91 22.13
C PRO A 361 -33.05 21.59 21.38
N ALA A 362 -34.16 21.06 20.85
CA ALA A 362 -34.17 19.77 20.18
C ALA A 362 -33.07 19.70 19.12
N VAL A 363 -32.15 18.73 19.28
CA VAL A 363 -31.17 18.40 18.25
C VAL A 363 -31.96 17.92 17.05
N SER A 364 -31.86 18.61 15.91
CA SER A 364 -32.50 18.16 14.68
C SER A 364 -32.00 16.76 14.36
N ALA A 365 -32.94 15.83 14.14
CA ALA A 365 -32.61 14.46 13.79
C ALA A 365 -31.62 14.44 12.60
N PRO A 366 -30.57 13.59 12.64
CA PRO A 366 -29.67 13.45 11.51
C PRO A 366 -30.49 13.06 10.28
N GLN A 367 -30.40 13.86 9.22
CA GLN A 367 -30.95 13.48 7.93
C GLN A 367 -30.18 12.24 7.46
N MET A 368 -30.89 11.13 7.30
CA MET A 368 -30.35 10.01 6.51
C MET A 368 -30.22 10.50 5.07
N ILE A 369 -28.99 10.76 4.67
CA ILE A 369 -28.64 10.75 3.26
C ILE A 369 -28.51 9.26 2.93
N GLU A 370 -29.36 8.74 2.05
CA GLU A 370 -29.14 7.43 1.47
C GLU A 370 -27.80 7.48 0.72
N ILE A 371 -26.81 6.75 1.25
CA ILE A 371 -25.41 6.68 0.77
C ILE A 371 -25.31 5.62 -0.31
#